data_AF-A0A358DXW5-F1
#
_entry.id   AF-A0A358DXW5-F1
#
_cell.length_a   1.000
_cell.length_b   1.000
_cell.length_c   1.000
_cell.angle_alpha   90.00
_cell.angle_beta   90.00
_cell.angle_gamma   90.00
#
_symmetry.space_group_name_H-M   'P 1'
#
loop_
_entity.id
_entity.type
_entity.pdbx_description
1 polymer ?
#
loop_
_entity_poly.entity_id
_entity_poly.type
_entity_poly.pdbx_seq_one_letter_code
_entity_poly.pdbx_strand_id
1 'polypeptide(L)' 'MRDVNTSWQRFKIGLSIFVVGAVCLLLLSQYHIVIYLFSLATLFIGFAFAMYGYVGIFLSRFSSLKSKKPPDDI' A
#
# COMPACT_ATOMS: atom_id res chain seq x y z
N MET A 1 4.52 -14.08 -14.54
CA MET A 1 5.17 -12.87 -14.00
C MET A 1 4.07 -12.09 -13.29
N ARG A 2 4.15 -11.86 -11.97
CA ARG A 2 3.14 -11.02 -11.30
C ARG A 2 3.47 -9.57 -11.68
N ASP A 3 2.62 -8.94 -12.47
CA ASP A 3 2.85 -7.59 -12.99
C ASP A 3 3.08 -6.60 -11.85
N VAL A 4 4.33 -6.16 -11.74
CA VAL A 4 4.81 -5.19 -10.74
C VAL A 4 4.00 -3.90 -10.85
N ASN A 5 3.65 -3.53 -12.08
CA ASN A 5 2.85 -2.35 -12.40
C ASN A 5 1.46 -2.40 -11.75
N THR A 6 0.80 -3.57 -11.76
CA THR A 6 -0.51 -3.75 -11.13
C THR A 6 -0.43 -3.64 -9.60
N SER A 7 0.64 -4.19 -8.99
CA SER A 7 0.87 -4.08 -7.55
C SER A 7 1.22 -2.63 -7.14
N TRP A 8 1.98 -1.93 -8.00
CA TRP A 8 2.32 -0.52 -7.83
C TRP A 8 1.10 0.40 -7.94
N GLN A 9 0.18 0.13 -8.87
CA GLN A 9 -1.08 0.86 -8.96
C GLN A 9 -1.94 0.64 -7.71
N ARG A 10 -2.07 -0.61 -7.25
CA ARG A 10 -2.82 -0.93 -6.02
C ARG A 10 -2.21 -0.26 -4.78
N PHE A 11 -0.88 -0.22 -4.68
CA PHE A 11 -0.17 0.51 -3.63
C PHE A 11 -0.52 2.01 -3.66
N LYS A 12 -0.42 2.65 -4.84
CA LYS A 12 -0.76 4.08 -4.97
C LYS A 12 -2.22 4.39 -4.63
N ILE A 13 -3.15 3.52 -5.02
CA ILE A 13 -4.58 3.67 -4.68
C ILE A 13 -4.78 3.56 -3.17
N GLY A 14 -4.22 2.53 -2.53
CA GLY A 14 -4.26 2.38 -1.07
C GLY A 14 -3.63 3.56 -0.35
N LEU A 15 -2.49 4.05 -0.84
CA LEU A 15 -1.80 5.22 -0.29
C LEU A 15 -2.64 6.49 -0.42
N SER A 16 -3.32 6.72 -1.56
CA SER A 16 -4.21 7.88 -1.71
C SER A 16 -5.39 7.82 -0.74
N ILE A 17 -5.98 6.65 -0.52
CA ILE A 17 -7.08 6.47 0.45
C ILE A 17 -6.57 6.71 1.88
N PHE A 18 -5.37 6.21 2.20
CA PHE A 18 -4.73 6.43 3.50
C PHE A 18 -4.47 7.91 3.75
N VAL A 19 -3.90 8.64 2.79
CA VAL A 19 -3.63 10.08 2.92
C VAL A 19 -4.93 10.87 3.12
N VAL A 20 -5.98 10.56 2.36
CA VAL A 20 -7.30 11.19 2.54
C VAL A 20 -7.84 10.91 3.95
N GLY A 21 -7.76 9.66 4.42
CA GLY A 21 -8.15 9.29 5.78
C GLY A 21 -7.34 10.03 6.85
N ALA A 22 -6.03 10.20 6.65
CA ALA A 22 -5.14 10.91 7.56
C ALA A 22 -5.48 12.40 7.64
N VAL A 23 -5.71 13.04 6.50
CA VAL A 23 -6.12 14.45 6.45
C VAL A 23 -7.46 14.65 7.14
N CYS A 24 -8.43 13.77 6.87
CA CYS A 24 -9.74 13.82 7.52
C CYS A 24 -9.62 13.63 9.05
N LEU A 25 -8.78 12.67 9.48
CA LEU A 25 -8.52 12.43 10.90
C LEU A 25 -7.84 13.63 11.55
N LEU A 26 -6.82 14.23 10.94
CA LEU A 26 -6.09 15.34 11.56
C LEU A 26 -6.90 16.64 11.59
N LEU A 27 -7.71 16.92 10.57
CA LEU A 27 -8.44 18.19 10.44
C LEU A 27 -9.85 18.14 11.02
N LEU A 28 -10.60 17.05 10.82
CA LEU A 28 -12.03 16.98 11.19
C LEU A 28 -12.29 16.18 12.47
N SER A 29 -11.33 15.38 12.97
CA SER A 29 -11.51 14.60 14.22
C SER A 29 -11.86 15.45 15.43
N GLN A 30 -11.46 16.72 15.45
CA GLN A 30 -11.59 17.55 16.65
C GLN A 30 -13.03 17.99 16.92
N TYR A 31 -13.93 17.82 15.94
CA TYR A 31 -15.32 18.25 16.05
C TYR A 31 -16.25 17.18 16.61
N HIS A 32 -16.11 15.91 16.20
CA HIS A 32 -17.03 14.84 16.61
C HIS A 32 -16.35 13.46 16.71
N ILE A 33 -16.65 12.74 17.79
CA ILE A 33 -16.15 11.37 18.05
C ILE A 33 -16.52 10.38 16.93
N VAL A 34 -17.67 10.56 16.29
CA VAL A 34 -18.12 9.71 15.17
C VAL A 34 -17.22 9.91 13.95
N ILE A 35 -16.86 11.16 13.65
CA ILE A 35 -15.95 11.49 12.53
C ILE A 35 -14.55 10.95 12.82
N TYR A 36 -14.10 11.03 14.08
CA TYR A 36 -12.84 10.41 14.49
C TYR A 36 -12.84 8.89 14.24
N LEU A 37 -13.87 8.18 14.72
CA LEU A 37 -13.95 6.72 14.54
C LEU A 37 -14.01 6.33 13.06
N PHE A 38 -14.78 7.07 12.26
CA PHE A 38 -14.90 6.83 10.83
C PHE A 38 -13.58 7.08 10.09
N SER A 39 -12.91 8.20 10.40
CA SER A 39 -11.61 8.55 9.81
C SER A 39 -10.54 7.53 10.21
N LEU A 40 -10.56 7.06 11.45
CA LEU A 40 -9.63 6.04 11.95
C LEU A 40 -9.84 4.70 11.24
N ALA A 41 -11.09 4.29 11.03
CA ALA A 41 -11.40 3.08 10.26
C ALA A 41 -10.92 3.20 8.80
N THR A 42 -11.19 4.32 8.13
CA THR A 42 -10.69 4.58 6.78
C THR A 42 -9.17 4.58 6.72
N LEU A 43 -8.50 5.15 7.72
CA LEU A 43 -7.04 5.15 7.83
C LEU A 43 -6.49 3.72 7.90
N PHE A 44 -7.06 2.88 8.78
CA PHE A 44 -6.63 1.48 8.92
C PHE A 44 -6.86 0.67 7.63
N ILE A 45 -8.00 0.87 6.97
CA ILE A 45 -8.31 0.19 5.71
C ILE A 45 -7.35 0.63 4.61
N GLY A 46 -7.13 1.94 4.46
CA GLY A 46 -6.17 2.49 3.50
C GLY A 46 -4.74 1.97 3.74
N PHE A 47 -4.34 1.91 5.02
CA PHE A 47 -3.04 1.36 5.42
C PHE A 47 -2.90 -0.11 5.05
N ALA A 48 -3.89 -0.95 5.38
CA ALA A 48 -3.87 -2.37 5.05
C ALA A 48 -3.81 -2.60 3.53
N PHE A 49 -4.56 -1.81 2.76
CA PHE A 49 -4.57 -1.91 1.30
C PHE A 49 -3.24 -1.46 0.68
N ALA A 50 -2.66 -0.36 1.20
CA ALA A 50 -1.33 0.09 0.81
C ALA A 50 -0.28 -0.98 1.13
N MET A 51 -0.30 -1.54 2.35
CA MET A 51 0.62 -2.61 2.75
C MET A 51 0.50 -3.85 1.86
N TYR A 52 -0.72 -4.24 1.47
CA TYR A 52 -0.92 -5.36 0.54
C TYR A 52 -0.28 -5.09 -0.83
N GLY A 53 -0.42 -3.87 -1.37
CA GLY A 53 0.27 -3.46 -2.60
C GLY A 53 1.80 -3.43 -2.45
N TYR A 54 2.29 -2.96 -1.31
CA TYR A 54 3.73 -2.93 -0.99
C TYR A 54 4.35 -4.33 -0.95
N VAL A 55 3.68 -5.28 -0.31
CA VAL A 55 4.11 -6.69 -0.27
C VAL A 55 4.22 -7.28 -1.68
N GLY A 56 3.30 -6.93 -2.59
CA GLY A 56 3.39 -7.35 -4.00
C GLY A 56 4.64 -6.82 -4.72
N ILE A 57 5.00 -5.54 -4.50
CA ILE A 57 6.22 -4.93 -5.04
C ILE A 57 7.47 -5.58 -4.43
N PHE A 58 7.44 -5.81 -3.11
CA PHE A 58 8.53 -6.43 -2.38
C PHE A 58 8.82 -7.86 -2.87
N LEU A 59 7.78 -8.70 -3.03
CA LEU A 59 7.92 -10.05 -3.57
C LEU A 59 8.45 -10.04 -5.00
N SER A 60 8.05 -9.07 -5.83
CA SER A 60 8.58 -8.94 -7.18
C SER A 60 10.08 -8.64 -7.19
N ARG A 61 10.52 -7.66 -6.38
CA ARG A 61 11.95 -7.34 -6.20
C ARG A 61 12.71 -8.56 -5.67
N PHE A 62 12.17 -9.28 -4.71
CA PHE A 62 12.81 -10.46 -4.12
C PHE A 62 12.94 -11.62 -5.12
N SER A 63 11.90 -11.86 -5.93
CA SER A 63 11.94 -12.85 -7.02
C SER A 63 12.95 -12.48 -8.10
N SER A 64 13.10 -11.19 -8.41
CA SER A 64 14.10 -10.69 -9.36
C SER A 64 15.53 -10.89 -8.82
N LEU A 65 15.75 -10.68 -7.52
CA LEU A 65 17.04 -10.95 -6.87
C LEU A 65 17.39 -12.45 -6.87
N LYS A 66 16.40 -13.33 -6.67
CA LYS A 66 16.61 -14.79 -6.70
C LYS A 66 16.88 -15.34 -8.10
N SER A 67 16.50 -14.61 -9.16
CA SER A 67 16.65 -15.02 -10.56
C SER A 67 18.01 -14.68 -11.18
N LYS A 68 19.00 -14.22 -10.42
CA LYS A 68 20.40 -14.27 -10.86
C LYS A 68 20.92 -15.70 -10.72
N LYS A 69 20.39 -16.64 -11.51
CA LYS A 69 21.17 -17.84 -11.86
C LYS A 69 22.28 -17.35 -12.80
N PRO A 70 23.56 -17.66 -12.54
CA PRO A 70 24.64 -17.25 -13.43
C PRO A 70 24.37 -17.75 -14.86
N PRO A 71 24.82 -17.02 -15.89
CA PRO A 71 24.75 -17.50 -17.26
C PRO A 71 25.38 -18.90 -17.30
N ASP A 72 24.65 -19.87 -17.84
CA ASP A 72 25.22 -21.16 -18.17
C ASP A 72 26.21 -20.87 -19.33
N ASP A 73 27.49 -20.66 -18.99
CA ASP A 73 28.59 -20.55 -19.94
C ASP A 73 28.69 -21.90 -20.68
N ILE A 74 28.31 -21.89 -21.97
CA ILE A 74 28.51 -22.99 -22.94
C ILE A 74 29.91 -22.88 -23.52
#